data_AF-A0AAD6BTW3-F1
#
_entry.id   AF-A0AAD6BTW3-F1
#
_cell.length_a   1.000
_cell.length_b   1.000
_cell.length_c   1.000
_cell.angle_alpha   90.00
_cell.angle_beta   90.00
_cell.angle_gamma   90.00
#
_symmetry.space_group_name_H-M   'P 1'
#
loop_
_entity.id
_entity.type
_entity.pdbx_description
1 polymer ?
#
loop_
_entity_poly.entity_id
_entity_poly.type
_entity_poly.pdbx_seq_one_letter_code
_entity_poly.pdbx_strand_id
1 'polypeptide(L)'
;MASMAVLIVWACECLAFIRYYHCITTHRKILRDKGVLQVERDDYNEYPYRSHGQPLLAYLAFSGCLFLLVIAGGAALWKGFHLLPFVAPYLTIFVFFGLWAVLKFARKARWVFVDLSDGHMVAKKLQKLHEIRGATQT
;
A
#
# COMPACT_ATOMS: atom_id res chain seq x y z
N MET A 1 -6.96 -21.72 -2.40
CA MET A 1 -6.43 -20.67 -3.31
C MET A 1 -6.90 -19.26 -2.97
N ALA A 2 -8.00 -19.06 -2.22
CA ALA A 2 -8.44 -17.72 -1.77
C ALA A 2 -7.43 -17.01 -0.85
N SER A 3 -6.69 -17.76 -0.04
CA SER A 3 -5.67 -17.21 0.87
C SER A 3 -4.56 -16.41 0.17
N MET A 4 -4.15 -16.79 -1.05
CA MET A 4 -3.13 -16.07 -1.80
C MET A 4 -3.63 -14.69 -2.28
N ALA A 5 -4.89 -14.60 -2.71
CA ALA A 5 -5.50 -13.32 -3.05
C ALA A 5 -5.57 -12.38 -1.84
N VAL A 6 -5.92 -12.92 -0.67
CA VAL A 6 -5.94 -12.16 0.59
C VAL A 6 -4.54 -11.65 0.94
N LEU A 7 -3.50 -12.48 0.82
CA LEU A 7 -2.11 -12.07 1.07
C LEU A 7 -1.64 -10.97 0.10
N ILE A 8 -2.04 -11.03 -1.17
CA ILE A 8 -1.72 -9.98 -2.14
C ILE A 8 -2.38 -8.66 -1.75
N VAL A 9 -3.67 -8.68 -1.38
CA VAL A 9 -4.40 -7.47 -0.94
C VAL A 9 -3.75 -6.88 0.30
N TRP A 10 -3.47 -7.70 1.32
CA TRP A 10 -2.77 -7.27 2.54
C TRP A 10 -1.39 -6.69 2.25
N ALA A 11 -0.60 -7.31 1.38
CA ALA A 11 0.70 -6.77 0.98
C ALA A 11 0.55 -5.39 0.31
N CYS A 12 -0.45 -5.20 -0.55
CA CYS A 12 -0.73 -3.92 -1.19
C CYS A 12 -1.15 -2.84 -0.18
N GLU A 13 -2.02 -3.19 0.78
CA GLU A 13 -2.46 -2.28 1.85
C GLU A 13 -1.29 -1.87 2.76
N CYS A 14 -0.46 -2.82 3.19
CA CYS A 14 0.72 -2.52 4.00
C CYS A 14 1.70 -1.62 3.23
N LEU A 15 1.93 -1.89 1.93
CA LEU A 15 2.79 -1.05 1.10
C LEU A 15 2.23 0.37 0.95
N ALA A 16 0.92 0.51 0.74
CA ALA A 16 0.25 1.81 0.65
C ALA A 16 0.40 2.58 1.97
N PHE A 17 0.19 1.92 3.11
CA PHE A 17 0.37 2.50 4.43
C PHE A 17 1.81 2.93 4.69
N ILE A 18 2.80 2.09 4.39
CA ILE A 18 4.22 2.39 4.57
C ILE A 18 4.60 3.66 3.78
N ARG A 19 4.17 3.73 2.52
CA ARG A 19 4.43 4.91 1.66
C ARG A 19 3.75 6.16 2.19
N TYR A 20 2.50 6.04 2.63
CA TYR A 20 1.77 7.14 3.26
C TYR A 20 2.50 7.61 4.53
N TYR A 21 2.87 6.68 5.41
CA TYR A 21 3.57 6.98 6.64
C TYR A 21 4.89 7.72 6.38
N HIS A 22 5.71 7.21 5.45
CA HIS A 22 6.95 7.87 5.06
C HIS A 22 6.71 9.27 4.47
N CYS A 23 5.69 9.42 3.62
CA CYS A 23 5.34 10.72 3.04
C CYS A 23 4.97 11.76 4.11
N ILE A 24 4.15 11.38 5.09
CA ILE A 24 3.70 12.26 6.17
C ILE A 24 4.84 12.59 7.12
N THR A 25 5.69 11.62 7.47
CA THR A 25 6.82 11.86 8.37
C THR A 25 7.89 12.74 7.73
N THR A 26 8.23 12.53 6.46
CA THR A 26 9.21 13.35 5.73
C THR A 26 8.75 14.81 5.59
N HIS A 27 7.48 15.03 5.25
CA HIS A 27 6.96 16.37 4.98
C HIS A 27 6.23 17.01 6.17
N ARG A 28 6.45 16.49 7.39
CA ARG A 28 5.72 16.88 8.60
C ARG A 28 5.68 18.39 8.82
N LYS A 29 6.82 19.07 8.64
CA LYS A 29 6.93 20.54 8.84
C LYS A 29 6.05 21.31 7.86
N ILE A 30 6.20 21.05 6.56
CA ILE A 30 5.44 21.71 5.49
C ILE A 30 3.94 21.46 5.62
N LEU A 31 3.56 20.24 6.01
CA LEU A 31 2.16 19.86 6.16
C LEU A 31 1.52 20.49 7.42
N ARG A 32 2.30 20.67 8.49
CA ARG A 32 1.88 21.39 9.69
C ARG A 32 1.66 22.87 9.42
N ASP A 33 2.59 23.51 8.69
CA ASP A 33 2.47 24.92 8.31
C ASP A 33 1.23 25.20 7.44
N LYS A 34 0.76 24.19 6.71
CA LYS A 34 -0.45 24.25 5.88
C LYS A 34 -1.74 23.82 6.61
N GLY A 35 -1.66 23.54 7.92
CA GLY A 35 -2.83 23.19 8.74
C GLY A 35 -3.44 21.83 8.40
N VAL A 36 -2.67 20.88 7.89
CA VAL A 36 -3.18 19.53 7.60
C VAL A 36 -3.21 18.71 8.90
N LEU A 37 -4.37 18.68 9.56
CA LEU A 37 -4.64 18.01 10.85
C LEU A 37 -4.16 16.54 10.91
N GLN A 38 -4.15 15.85 9.77
CA GLN A 38 -3.74 14.44 9.65
C GLN A 38 -2.24 14.19 9.92
N VAL A 39 -1.45 15.25 10.02
CA VAL A 39 0.01 15.20 10.24
C VAL A 39 0.38 15.27 11.71
N GLU A 40 -0.51 15.80 12.54
CA GLU A 40 -0.33 15.93 13.98
C GLU A 40 -0.65 14.58 14.67
N ARG A 41 0.06 13.51 14.28
CA ARG A 41 -0.11 12.17 14.89
C ARG A 41 0.13 12.17 16.40
N ASP A 42 0.80 13.19 16.93
CA ASP A 42 1.11 13.34 18.36
C ASP A 42 -0.03 13.99 19.16
N ASP A 43 -0.97 14.68 18.51
CA ASP A 43 -2.16 15.22 19.17
C ASP A 43 -3.31 14.21 19.10
N TYR A 44 -3.70 13.70 20.26
CA TYR A 44 -4.74 12.70 20.40
C TYR A 44 -6.13 13.25 20.06
N ASN A 45 -6.35 14.57 20.18
CA ASN A 45 -7.63 15.20 19.86
C ASN A 45 -7.84 15.33 18.35
N GLU A 46 -6.79 15.60 17.59
CA GLU A 46 -6.88 15.75 16.12
C GLU A 46 -6.73 14.43 15.36
N TYR A 47 -6.02 13.43 15.93
CA TYR A 47 -5.79 12.15 15.27
C TYR A 47 -5.99 10.93 16.20
N PRO A 48 -7.25 10.57 16.52
CA PRO A 48 -7.55 9.49 17.47
C PRO A 48 -7.20 8.08 16.94
N TYR A 49 -7.01 7.91 15.63
CA TYR A 49 -6.74 6.61 14.99
C TYR A 49 -5.25 6.25 14.93
N ARG A 50 -4.53 6.40 16.06
CA ARG A 50 -3.12 6.02 16.20
C ARG A 50 -2.97 4.82 17.12
N SER A 51 -2.24 3.80 16.68
CA SER A 51 -1.70 2.75 17.56
C SER A 51 -0.17 2.81 17.59
N HIS A 52 0.39 2.75 18.80
CA HIS A 52 1.83 2.77 19.08
C HIS A 52 2.44 1.43 18.64
N GLY A 53 2.87 1.35 17.37
CA GLY A 53 3.43 0.14 16.78
C GLY A 53 2.92 -0.18 15.38
N GLN A 54 1.90 0.55 14.89
CA GLN A 54 1.39 0.42 13.53
C GLN A 54 2.47 0.40 12.43
N PRO A 55 3.48 1.31 12.41
CA PRO A 55 4.48 1.27 11.34
C PRO A 55 5.34 0.02 11.39
N LEU A 56 5.77 -0.42 12.59
CA LEU A 56 6.54 -1.65 12.75
C LEU A 56 5.72 -2.86 12.31
N LEU A 57 4.47 -2.93 12.77
CA LEU A 57 3.55 -4.02 12.40
C LEU A 57 3.30 -4.05 10.90
N ALA A 58 3.19 -2.89 10.23
CA ALA A 58 3.03 -2.82 8.78
C ALA A 58 4.24 -3.37 8.03
N TYR A 59 5.48 -3.06 8.46
CA TYR A 59 6.68 -3.64 7.87
C TYR A 59 6.77 -5.16 8.08
N LEU A 60 6.42 -5.65 9.28
CA LEU A 60 6.40 -7.08 9.59
C LEU A 60 5.31 -7.83 8.82
N ALA A 61 4.11 -7.25 8.71
CA ALA A 61 3.01 -7.83 7.94
C ALA A 61 3.34 -7.86 6.44
N PHE A 62 3.94 -6.78 5.91
CA PHE A 62 4.39 -6.73 4.53
C PHE A 62 5.46 -7.79 4.23
N SER A 63 6.49 -7.89 5.08
CA SER A 63 7.56 -8.89 4.91
C SER A 63 7.02 -10.32 5.07
N GLY A 64 6.10 -10.55 6.00
CA GLY A 64 5.41 -11.81 6.19
C GLY A 64 4.58 -12.22 4.97
N CYS A 65 3.82 -11.29 4.38
CA CYS A 65 3.07 -11.55 3.15
C CYS A 65 4.00 -11.91 1.99
N LEU A 66 5.11 -11.18 1.82
CA LEU A 66 6.10 -11.47 0.79
C LEU A 66 6.75 -12.84 0.99
N PHE A 67 7.11 -13.17 2.23
CA PHE A 67 7.67 -14.47 2.60
C PHE A 67 6.69 -15.60 2.27
N LEU A 68 5.42 -15.47 2.63
CA LEU A 68 4.41 -16.50 2.36
C LEU A 68 4.15 -16.66 0.86
N LEU A 69 4.09 -15.57 0.10
CA LEU A 69 3.86 -15.61 -1.34
C LEU A 69 5.04 -16.22 -2.11
N VAL A 70 6.28 -15.86 -1.74
CA VAL A 70 7.47 -16.27 -2.48
C VAL A 70 8.04 -17.60 -1.99
N ILE A 71 8.21 -17.74 -0.66
CA ILE A 71 8.92 -18.87 -0.05
C ILE A 71 7.94 -20.01 0.26
N ALA A 72 6.85 -19.74 0.98
CA ALA A 72 5.89 -20.78 1.32
C ALA A 72 5.10 -21.26 0.08
N GLY A 73 4.74 -20.35 -0.83
CA GLY A 73 4.19 -20.70 -2.15
C GLY A 73 5.15 -21.53 -3.02
N GLY A 74 6.46 -21.34 -2.83
CA GLY A 74 7.53 -22.06 -3.51
C GLY A 74 7.95 -23.38 -2.85
N ALA A 75 7.37 -23.74 -1.70
CA ALA A 75 7.74 -24.96 -0.99
C ALA A 75 7.49 -26.23 -1.84
N ALA A 76 6.52 -26.19 -2.74
CA ALA A 76 6.27 -27.27 -3.71
C ALA A 76 7.44 -27.50 -4.67
N LEU A 77 8.31 -26.51 -4.90
CA LEU A 77 9.51 -26.63 -5.72
C LEU A 77 10.68 -27.31 -5.00
N TRP A 78 10.67 -27.34 -3.66
CA TRP A 78 11.82 -27.83 -2.88
C TRP A 78 12.01 -29.35 -2.92
N LYS A 79 10.97 -30.12 -3.25
CA LYS A 79 11.02 -31.59 -3.37
C LYS A 79 11.16 -32.11 -4.82
N GLY A 80 11.24 -31.21 -5.81
CA GLY A 80 11.34 -31.55 -7.23
C GLY A 80 10.51 -30.62 -8.11
N PHE A 81 10.97 -30.36 -9.34
CA PHE A 81 10.25 -29.47 -10.26
C PHE A 81 9.11 -30.23 -10.95
N HIS A 82 7.90 -30.07 -10.41
CA HIS A 82 6.67 -30.55 -11.03
C HIS A 82 5.83 -29.36 -11.49
N LEU A 83 5.47 -29.34 -12.77
CA LEU A 83 4.83 -28.18 -13.42
C LEU A 83 3.46 -27.82 -12.80
N LEU A 84 2.63 -28.83 -12.54
CA LEU A 84 1.29 -28.66 -11.95
C LEU A 84 1.30 -28.01 -10.54
N PRO A 85 2.06 -28.54 -9.56
CA PRO A 85 2.12 -27.93 -8.24
C PRO A 85 2.91 -26.61 -8.19
N PHE A 86 3.67 -26.28 -9.23
CA PHE A 86 4.23 -24.93 -9.42
C PHE A 86 3.17 -23.95 -9.93
N VAL A 87 2.47 -24.30 -11.01
CA VAL A 87 1.52 -23.37 -11.65
C VAL A 87 0.34 -23.07 -10.72
N ALA A 88 -0.17 -24.04 -9.98
CA ALA A 88 -1.36 -23.86 -9.12
C ALA A 88 -1.25 -22.71 -8.09
N PRO A 89 -0.21 -22.61 -7.25
CA PRO A 89 -0.07 -21.51 -6.28
C PRO A 89 0.33 -20.16 -6.93
N TYR A 90 1.12 -20.18 -8.00
CA TYR A 90 1.61 -18.96 -8.65
C TYR A 90 0.64 -18.37 -9.69
N LEU A 91 -0.34 -19.14 -10.16
CA LEU A 91 -1.33 -18.67 -11.14
C LEU A 91 -2.03 -17.39 -10.67
N THR A 92 -2.42 -17.32 -9.40
CA THR A 92 -3.05 -16.13 -8.83
C THR A 92 -2.14 -14.90 -8.89
N ILE A 93 -0.84 -15.09 -8.66
CA ILE A 93 0.16 -14.01 -8.74
C ILE A 93 0.31 -13.55 -10.18
N PHE A 94 0.43 -14.48 -11.13
CA PHE A 94 0.51 -14.15 -12.56
C PHE A 94 -0.74 -13.45 -13.08
N VAL A 95 -1.93 -13.92 -12.69
CA VAL A 95 -3.21 -13.29 -13.06
C VAL A 95 -3.30 -11.87 -12.49
N PHE A 96 -2.88 -11.66 -11.24
CA PHE A 96 -2.85 -10.34 -10.63
C PHE A 96 -1.94 -9.36 -11.41
N PHE A 97 -0.69 -9.75 -11.69
CA PHE A 97 0.22 -8.91 -12.46
C PHE A 97 -0.24 -8.73 -13.91
N GLY A 98 -0.82 -9.76 -14.52
CA GLY A 98 -1.41 -9.70 -15.86
C GLY A 98 -2.56 -8.70 -15.95
N LEU A 99 -3.53 -8.79 -15.03
CA LEU A 99 -4.65 -7.84 -14.95
C LEU A 99 -4.15 -6.43 -14.68
N TRP A 100 -3.20 -6.26 -13.76
CA TRP A 100 -2.60 -4.97 -13.46
C TRP A 100 -1.92 -4.36 -14.70
N ALA A 101 -1.12 -5.16 -15.43
CA ALA A 101 -0.47 -4.73 -16.66
C ALA A 101 -1.48 -4.37 -17.74
N VAL A 102 -2.48 -5.23 -18.01
CA VAL A 102 -3.54 -4.98 -18.99
C VAL A 102 -4.29 -3.69 -18.66
N LEU A 103 -4.64 -3.47 -17.40
CA LEU A 103 -5.37 -2.28 -16.97
C LEU A 103 -4.51 -1.01 -17.12
N LYS A 104 -3.19 -1.11 -16.88
CA LYS A 104 -2.23 -0.03 -17.13
C LYS A 104 -2.10 0.28 -18.62
N PHE A 105 -1.97 -0.74 -19.47
CA PHE A 105 -1.88 -0.59 -20.92
C PHE A 105 -3.16 -0.01 -21.52
N ALA A 106 -4.32 -0.58 -21.18
CA ALA A 106 -5.62 -0.14 -21.68
C ALA A 106 -5.93 1.32 -21.32
N ARG A 107 -5.55 1.76 -20.12
CA ARG A 107 -5.74 3.15 -19.66
C ARG A 107 -4.64 4.11 -20.11
N LYS A 108 -3.62 3.65 -20.84
CA LYS A 108 -2.38 4.41 -21.13
C LYS A 108 -1.82 5.11 -19.89
N ALA A 109 -1.98 4.47 -18.73
CA ALA A 109 -1.66 5.09 -17.46
C ALA A 109 -0.15 5.15 -17.28
N ARG A 110 0.37 6.22 -16.67
CA ARG A 110 1.80 6.31 -16.37
C ARG A 110 2.22 5.14 -15.46
N TRP A 111 3.34 4.52 -15.83
CA TRP A 111 4.00 3.43 -15.09
C TRP A 111 4.82 3.95 -13.91
N VAL A 112 4.36 5.05 -13.32
CA VAL A 112 5.07 5.74 -12.26
C VAL A 112 4.13 5.71 -11.07
N PHE A 113 4.66 5.28 -9.94
CA PHE A 113 3.95 5.46 -8.69
C PHE A 113 3.71 6.95 -8.46
N VAL A 114 2.72 7.30 -7.64
CA VAL A 114 2.49 8.71 -7.32
C VAL A 114 3.77 9.29 -6.73
N ASP A 115 4.27 10.34 -7.37
CA ASP A 115 5.38 11.11 -6.83
C ASP A 115 4.90 11.81 -5.57
N LEU A 116 5.57 11.50 -4.47
CA LEU A 116 5.31 11.98 -3.12
C LEU A 116 6.55 12.68 -2.58
N SER A 117 7.53 13.01 -3.43
CA SER A 117 8.79 13.66 -3.02
C SER A 117 8.64 15.15 -2.74
N ASP A 118 7.59 15.80 -3.26
CA ASP A 118 7.31 17.21 -3.04
C ASP A 118 6.18 17.41 -2.02
N GLY A 119 6.54 17.90 -0.84
CA GLY A 119 5.61 18.20 0.25
C GLY A 119 4.52 19.22 -0.10
N HIS A 120 4.80 20.19 -0.99
CA HIS A 120 3.78 21.16 -1.39
C HIS A 120 2.70 20.51 -2.26
N MET A 121 3.10 19.63 -3.18
CA MET A 121 2.18 18.85 -4.00
C MET A 121 1.35 17.87 -3.16
N VAL A 122 1.98 17.22 -2.18
CA VAL A 122 1.29 16.33 -1.22
C VAL A 122 0.23 17.10 -0.45
N ALA A 123 0.57 18.26 0.11
CA ALA A 123 -0.37 19.09 0.85
C ALA A 123 -1.58 19.50 0.01
N LYS A 124 -1.34 19.93 -1.24
CA LYS A 124 -2.41 20.31 -2.18
C LYS A 124 -3.33 19.13 -2.49
N LYS A 125 -2.78 17.93 -2.63
CA LYS A 125 -3.58 16.71 -2.84
C LYS A 125 -4.42 16.37 -1.61
N LEU A 126 -3.85 16.46 -0.41
CA LEU A 126 -4.57 16.21 0.84
C LEU A 126 -5.71 17.22 1.06
N GLN A 127 -5.45 18.51 0.83
CA GLN A 127 -6.48 19.56 0.88
C GLN A 127 -7.60 19.30 -0.12
N LYS A 128 -7.27 19.01 -1.38
CA LYS A 128 -8.28 18.68 -2.39
C LYS A 128 -9.15 17.47 -1.99
N LEU A 129 -8.54 16.44 -1.39
CA LEU A 129 -9.29 15.27 -0.90
C LEU A 129 -10.18 15.64 0.28
N HIS A 130 -9.72 16.51 1.17
CA HIS A 130 -10.51 17.03 2.29
C HIS A 130 -11.71 17.85 1.80
N GLU A 131 -11.52 18.72 0.81
CA GLU A 131 -12.59 19.50 0.17
C GLU A 131 -13.65 18.59 -0.47
N ILE A 132 -13.24 17.54 -1.20
CA ILE A 132 -14.17 16.57 -1.80
C ILE A 132 -15.00 15.88 -0.71
N ARG A 133 -14.38 15.47 0.39
CA ARG A 133 -15.10 14.86 1.52
C ARG A 133 -16.12 15.84 2.12
N GLY A 134 -15.74 17.10 2.34
CA GLY A 134 -16.64 18.13 2.85
C GLY A 134 -17.82 18.41 1.91
N ALA A 135 -17.56 18.47 0.60
CA ALA A 135 -18.58 18.69 -0.43
C ALA A 135 -19.57 17.52 -0.59
N THR A 136 -19.24 16.32 -0.08
CA THR A 136 -20.11 15.14 -0.14
C THR A 136 -21.01 15.03 1.11
N GLN A 137 -20.79 15.87 2.12
CA GLN A 137 -21.56 15.90 3.38
C GLN A 137 -22.63 17.01 3.43
N THR A 138 -22.75 17.83 2.39
CA THR A 138 -23.83 18.81 2.16
C THR A 138 -24.80 18.30 1.12
#